data_AF-A0A2X1Z7D9-F1
#
_entry.id   AF-A0A2X1Z7D9-F1
#
_cell.length_a   1.000
_cell.length_b   1.000
_cell.length_c   1.000
_cell.angle_alpha   90.00
_cell.angle_beta   90.00
_cell.angle_gamma   90.00
#
_symmetry.space_group_name_H-M   'P 1'
#
loop_
_entity.id
_entity.type
_entity.pdbx_description
1 polymer ?
#
loop_
_entity_poly.entity_id
_entity_poly.type
_entity_poly.pdbx_seq_one_letter_code
_entity_poly.pdbx_strand_id
1 'polypeptide(L)' 'MQKRVGLNDDIVFTGGVALNKGMQRALEENTGHKIHTSPLCQLNGALGAALFGYQKCKLEKLKEEKANA' A
#
# COMPACT_ATOMS: atom_id res chain seq x y z
N MET A 1 7.03 -11.09 -9.60
CA MET A 1 6.97 -12.16 -8.58
C MET A 1 5.73 -11.94 -7.71
N GLN A 2 4.67 -12.74 -7.89
CA GLN A 2 3.64 -12.98 -6.88
C GLN A 2 4.22 -14.06 -5.94
N LYS A 3 4.51 -13.70 -4.69
CA LYS A 3 5.01 -14.65 -3.69
C LYS A 3 3.86 -15.63 -3.37
N ARG A 4 4.13 -16.94 -3.28
CA ARG A 4 3.13 -18.01 -2.95
C ARG A 4 2.66 -17.91 -1.49
N VAL A 5 2.05 -16.80 -1.14
CA VAL A 5 1.20 -16.68 0.05
C VAL A 5 -0.20 -17.00 -0.48
N GLY A 6 -0.92 -17.95 0.12
CA GLY A 6 -2.26 -18.31 -0.35
C GLY A 6 -3.10 -17.07 -0.62
N LEU A 7 -3.80 -17.03 -1.75
CA LEU A 7 -4.72 -15.94 -2.07
C LEU A 7 -5.83 -15.98 -1.02
N ASN A 8 -5.85 -14.97 -0.14
CA ASN A 8 -7.01 -14.70 0.71
C ASN A 8 -8.06 -13.94 -0.12
N ASP A 9 -9.32 -13.98 0.31
CA ASP A 9 -10.48 -13.52 -0.46
C ASP A 9 -10.41 -12.06 -0.94
N ASP A 10 -9.67 -11.18 -0.25
CA ASP A 10 -9.51 -9.78 -0.63
C ASP A 10 -8.13 -9.49 -1.25
N ILE A 11 -8.10 -9.31 -2.57
CA ILE A 11 -6.88 -8.90 -3.30
C ILE A 11 -6.96 -7.42 -3.63
N VAL A 12 -5.97 -6.65 -3.17
CA VAL A 12 -5.81 -5.24 -3.54
C VAL A 12 -4.69 -5.10 -4.55
N PHE A 13 -4.99 -4.49 -5.69
CA PHE A 13 -4.01 -4.11 -6.70
C PHE A 13 -3.71 -2.61 -6.60
N THR A 14 -2.43 -2.26 -6.51
CA THR A 14 -1.96 -0.90 -6.29
C THR A 14 -0.78 -0.53 -7.19
N GLY A 15 -0.46 0.76 -7.30
CA GLY A 15 0.57 1.30 -8.18
C GLY A 15 -0.02 1.99 -9.43
N GLY A 16 0.84 2.51 -10.30
CA GLY A 16 0.40 3.30 -11.47
C GLY A 16 -0.43 2.52 -12.48
N VAL A 17 -0.20 1.20 -12.59
CA VAL A 17 -0.93 0.33 -13.53
C VAL A 17 -2.30 -0.10 -12.96
N ALA A 18 -2.55 0.09 -11.67
CA ALA A 18 -3.78 -0.38 -11.03
C ALA A 18 -5.04 0.40 -11.43
N LEU A 19 -4.91 1.51 -12.16
CA LEU A 19 -6.02 2.20 -12.81
C LEU A 19 -6.38 1.61 -14.18
N ASN A 20 -5.51 0.77 -14.77
CA ASN A 20 -5.78 0.14 -16.05
C ASN A 20 -6.83 -0.97 -15.87
N LYS A 21 -8.05 -0.70 -16.35
CA LYS A 21 -9.17 -1.65 -16.28
C LYS A 21 -8.94 -2.94 -17.06
N GLY A 22 -8.16 -2.91 -18.13
CA GLY A 22 -7.76 -4.11 -18.86
C GLY A 22 -6.86 -5.01 -18.01
N MET A 23 -5.88 -4.41 -17.32
CA MET A 23 -5.01 -5.14 -16.40
C MET A 23 -5.80 -5.71 -15.21
N GLN A 24 -6.73 -4.93 -14.65
CA GLN A 24 -7.60 -5.39 -13.57
C GLN A 24 -8.39 -6.65 -13.98
N ARG A 25 -9.07 -6.61 -15.13
CA ARG A 25 -9.84 -7.77 -15.65
C ARG A 25 -8.96 -8.99 -15.90
N ALA A 26 -7.82 -8.80 -16.56
CA ALA A 26 -6.89 -9.90 -16.84
C ALA A 26 -6.38 -10.56 -15.53
N LEU A 27 -6.17 -9.75 -14.49
CA LEU A 27 -5.74 -10.23 -13.18
C LEU A 27 -6.88 -10.98 -12.46
N GLU A 28 -8.12 -10.50 -12.55
CA GLU A 28 -9.31 -11.18 -12.04
C GLU A 28 -9.50 -12.55 -12.72
N GLU A 29 -9.42 -12.60 -14.05
CA GLU A 29 -9.56 -13.83 -14.84
C GLU A 29 -8.47 -14.86 -14.53
N ASN A 30 -7.21 -14.41 -14.41
CA ASN A 30 -6.07 -15.31 -14.18
C ASN A 30 -6.00 -15.80 -12.72
N THR A 31 -6.49 -15.00 -11.76
CA THR A 31 -6.46 -15.38 -10.35
C THR A 31 -7.75 -16.07 -9.90
N GLY A 32 -8.88 -15.86 -10.59
CA GLY A 32 -10.20 -16.30 -10.14
C GLY A 32 -10.74 -15.54 -8.93
N HIS A 33 -10.12 -14.42 -8.56
CA HIS A 33 -10.47 -13.62 -7.39
C HIS A 33 -10.78 -12.18 -7.80
N LYS A 34 -11.65 -11.53 -7.03
CA LYS A 34 -11.99 -10.12 -7.25
C LYS A 34 -10.78 -9.24 -6.93
N ILE A 35 -10.49 -8.29 -7.82
CA ILE A 35 -9.39 -7.35 -7.62
C ILE A 35 -9.94 -5.98 -7.23
N HIS A 36 -9.52 -5.51 -6.06
CA HIS A 36 -9.87 -4.20 -5.53
C HIS A 36 -8.79 -3.18 -5.91
N THR A 37 -9.21 -1.99 -6.32
CA THR A 37 -8.32 -0.87 -6.63
C THR A 37 -8.87 0.42 -6.03
N SER A 38 -7.98 1.36 -5.76
CA SER A 38 -8.32 2.70 -5.26
C SER A 38 -8.04 3.74 -6.35
N PRO A 39 -8.85 4.81 -6.48
CA PRO A 39 -8.56 5.93 -7.37
C PRO A 39 -7.20 6.61 -7.09
N LEU A 40 -6.65 6.42 -5.90
CA LEU A 40 -5.39 7.00 -5.44
C LEU A 40 -4.24 5.97 -5.39
N CYS A 41 -4.41 4.79 -5.98
CA CYS A 41 -3.46 3.67 -5.86
C CYS A 41 -2.02 4.00 -6.30
N GLN A 42 -1.85 4.96 -7.20
CA GLN A 42 -0.55 5.46 -7.63
C GLN A 42 0.20 6.26 -6.55
N LEU A 43 -0.51 6.84 -5.58
CA LEU A 43 0.06 7.67 -4.52
C LEU A 43 0.49 6.87 -3.29
N ASN A 44 0.08 5.61 -3.17
CA ASN A 44 0.28 4.80 -1.97
C ASN A 44 1.75 4.70 -1.53
N GLY A 45 2.69 4.65 -2.48
CA GLY A 45 4.13 4.64 -2.17
C GLY A 45 4.60 5.93 -1.50
N ALA A 46 4.22 7.09 -2.07
CA ALA A 46 4.56 8.40 -1.51
C ALA A 46 3.87 8.63 -0.15
N LEU A 47 2.61 8.22 -0.02
CA LEU A 47 1.88 8.28 1.26
C LEU A 47 2.58 7.46 2.35
N GLY A 48 3.01 6.23 2.02
CA GLY A 48 3.74 5.38 2.95
C GLY A 48 5.05 6.02 3.42
N ALA A 49 5.82 6.59 2.48
CA ALA A 49 7.06 7.29 2.80
C ALA A 49 6.82 8.52 3.72
N ALA A 50 5.78 9.31 3.43
CA ALA A 50 5.42 10.47 4.24
C ALA A 50 5.00 10.06 5.66
N LEU A 51 4.20 8.98 5.78
CA LEU A 51 3.78 8.45 7.08
C LEU A 51 4.96 7.97 7.91
N PHE A 52 5.91 7.24 7.31
CA PHE A 52 7.11 6.81 8.00
C PHE A 52 8.00 7.97 8.42
N GLY A 53 8.18 8.98 7.56
CA GLY A 53 8.89 10.21 7.93
C GLY A 53 8.25 10.93 9.12
N TYR A 54 6.94 11.11 9.08
CA TYR A 54 6.18 11.73 10.17
C TYR A 54 6.31 10.94 11.49
N GLN A 55 6.13 9.62 11.44
CA GLN A 55 6.24 8.76 12.61
C GLN A 55 7.64 8.85 13.24
N LYS A 56 8.69 8.87 12.41
CA LYS A 56 10.08 9.01 12.88
C LYS A 56 10.29 10.34 13.60
N CYS A 57 9.92 11.46 12.98
CA CYS A 57 10.06 12.79 13.58
C CYS A 57 9.25 12.92 14.88
N LYS A 58 8.03 12.36 14.92
CA LYS A 58 7.20 12.37 16.14
C LYS A 58 7.85 11.58 17.27
N LEU A 59 8.43 10.41 16.97
CA LEU A 59 9.13 9.59 17.96
C LEU A 59 10.41 10.26 18.47
N GLU A 60 11.15 10.95 17.61
CA GLU A 60 12.34 11.72 18.00
C GLU A 60 11.97 12.85 18.96
N LYS A 61 10.94 13.64 18.65
CA LYS A 61 10.43 14.70 19.55
C LYS A 61 10.03 14.17 20.94
N LEU A 62 9.29 13.06 20.99
CA LEU A 62 8.88 12.44 22.25
C LEU A 62 10.07 11.94 23.08
N LYS A 63 11.16 11.51 22.44
CA LYS A 63 12.40 11.11 23.13
C LYS A 63 13.12 12.33 23.69
N GLU A 64 13.20 13.41 22.92
CA GLU A 64 13.80 14.68 23.35
C GLU A 64 13.04 15.29 24.55
N GLU A 65 11.71 15.31 24.51
CA GLU A 65 10.87 15.80 25.61
C GLU A 65 11.06 14.98 26.90
N LYS A 66 11.22 13.66 26.79
CA LYS A 66 11.48 12.78 27.95
C LYS A 66 12.92 12.85 28.47
N ALA A 67 13.87 13.21 27.63
CA ALA A 67 15.27 13.37 28.04
C ALA A 67 15.52 14.73 28.72
N ASN A 68 14.68 15.72 28.44
CA ASN A 68 14.74 17.07 28.98
C ASN A 68 13.78 17.31 30.17
N ALA A 69 13.02 16.29 30.59
CA ALA A 69 12.13 16.28 31.74
C ALA A 69 12.73 15.44 32.87
#